data_AF-A0ABD6EXQ9-F1
#
_entry.id   AF-A0ABD6EXQ9-F1
#
_cell.length_a   1.000
_cell.length_b   1.000
_cell.length_c   1.000
_cell.angle_alpha   90.00
_cell.angle_beta   90.00
_cell.angle_gamma   90.00
#
_symmetry.space_group_name_H-M   'P 1'
#
loop_
_entity.id
_entity.type
_entity.pdbx_description
1 polymer ?
#
loop_
_entity_poly.entity_id
_entity_poly.type
_entity_poly.pdbx_seq_one_letter_code
_entity_poly.pdbx_strand_id
1 'polypeptide(L)'
;MVKEWQDCGVVILCKSIQMSKFKLVLFDKDGGVRMIEESNKKKGCTSAELYFVPFRKASMSEFIPLKFYMEDKDTPLPFHYLDTLEMVSARTLEDREHILCVYGDNWLMGVKYQLRLLPLNNSSNTQEIIKELCSTEDVLLNKRESMAKFQSEYMDAERAYKAAVERLKRETDEIKDLLKKRERAYEELEKESSAPFAAKQVNSSHSGKGLFSNWF
;
A
#
# COMPACT_ATOMS: atom_id res chain seq x y z
N MET A 1 -28.90 -24.88 22.18
CA MET A 1 -29.11 -23.72 21.27
C MET A 1 -30.35 -24.00 20.42
N VAL A 2 -31.15 -22.99 20.04
CA VAL A 2 -32.30 -23.24 19.13
C VAL A 2 -31.77 -23.64 17.75
N LYS A 3 -32.34 -24.68 17.14
CA LYS A 3 -31.85 -25.26 15.86
C LYS A 3 -31.70 -24.22 14.74
N GLU A 4 -32.65 -23.31 14.63
CA GLU A 4 -32.62 -22.21 13.65
C GLU A 4 -31.34 -21.35 13.75
N TRP A 5 -30.82 -21.13 14.96
CA TRP A 5 -29.60 -20.34 15.17
C TRP A 5 -28.34 -21.12 14.81
N GLN A 6 -28.39 -22.45 14.86
CA GLN A 6 -27.30 -23.29 14.36
C GLN A 6 -27.26 -23.25 12.83
N ASP A 7 -28.42 -23.26 12.19
CA ASP A 7 -28.55 -23.26 10.73
C ASP A 7 -28.23 -21.88 10.12
N CYS A 8 -28.58 -20.78 10.78
CA CYS A 8 -28.34 -19.42 10.27
C CYS A 8 -27.05 -18.78 10.81
N GLY A 9 -26.59 -19.22 11.99
CA GLY A 9 -25.48 -18.63 12.71
C GLY A 9 -25.89 -17.56 13.72
N VAL A 10 -24.91 -17.15 14.53
CA VAL A 10 -25.05 -16.12 15.57
C VAL A 10 -23.86 -15.16 15.53
N VAL A 11 -24.09 -13.92 15.96
CA VAL A 11 -23.06 -12.91 16.12
C VAL A 11 -23.06 -12.44 17.56
N ILE A 12 -21.89 -12.42 18.20
CA ILE A 12 -21.69 -11.78 19.50
C ILE A 12 -21.14 -10.39 19.23
N LEU A 13 -21.88 -9.35 19.60
CA LEU A 13 -21.49 -7.96 19.41
C LEU A 13 -21.25 -7.29 20.75
N CYS A 14 -20.07 -6.70 20.92
CA CYS A 14 -19.79 -5.80 22.01
C CYS A 14 -19.61 -4.39 21.45
N LYS A 15 -20.32 -3.40 22.00
CA LYS A 15 -20.25 -1.99 21.56
C LYS A 15 -20.08 -1.05 22.74
N SER A 16 -19.26 0.00 22.59
CA SER A 16 -19.17 1.11 23.52
C SER A 16 -19.44 2.43 22.80
N ILE A 17 -20.53 3.10 23.16
CA ILE A 17 -20.88 4.44 22.65
C ILE A 17 -19.90 5.50 23.18
N GLN A 18 -19.24 5.22 24.31
CA GLN A 18 -18.23 6.09 24.90
C GLN A 18 -16.86 5.97 24.23
N MET A 19 -16.77 5.24 23.12
CA MET A 19 -15.52 5.02 22.37
C MET A 19 -14.42 4.39 23.22
N SER A 20 -14.77 3.61 24.26
CA SER A 20 -13.80 2.91 25.09
C SER A 20 -13.06 1.84 24.29
N LYS A 21 -11.76 1.69 24.51
CA LYS A 21 -10.99 0.56 23.96
C LYS A 21 -11.15 -0.66 24.86
N PHE A 22 -11.42 -1.81 24.24
CA PHE A 22 -11.60 -3.08 24.93
C PHE A 22 -11.28 -4.26 24.02
N LYS A 23 -11.21 -5.46 24.60
CA LYS A 23 -11.07 -6.74 23.92
C LYS A 23 -12.27 -7.62 24.25
N LEU A 24 -12.82 -8.29 23.23
CA LEU A 24 -13.83 -9.33 23.39
C LEU A 24 -13.12 -10.68 23.30
N VAL A 25 -13.13 -11.43 24.39
CA VAL A 25 -12.40 -12.69 24.53
C VAL A 25 -13.39 -13.84 24.69
N LEU A 26 -13.22 -14.90 23.90
CA LEU A 26 -13.92 -16.17 24.07
C LEU A 26 -12.94 -17.21 24.61
N PHE A 27 -13.35 -17.92 25.65
CA PHE A 27 -12.58 -19.01 26.23
C PHE A 27 -13.11 -20.38 25.81
N ASP A 28 -12.24 -21.38 25.85
CA ASP A 28 -12.63 -22.78 25.81
C ASP A 28 -13.19 -23.24 27.17
N LYS A 29 -13.57 -24.52 27.25
CA LYS A 29 -14.15 -25.13 28.46
C LYS A 29 -13.17 -25.23 29.63
N ASP A 30 -11.87 -25.19 29.35
CA ASP A 30 -10.79 -25.34 30.33
C ASP A 30 -10.26 -23.96 30.79
N GLY A 31 -10.86 -22.87 30.30
CA GLY A 31 -10.48 -21.50 30.60
C GLY A 31 -9.32 -20.97 29.73
N GLY A 32 -8.92 -21.71 28.70
CA GLY A 32 -7.95 -21.28 27.70
C GLY A 32 -8.53 -20.25 26.73
N VAL A 33 -7.72 -19.31 26.26
CA VAL A 33 -8.17 -18.29 25.30
C VAL A 33 -8.32 -18.91 23.92
N ARG A 34 -9.54 -18.92 23.38
CA ARG A 34 -9.86 -19.46 22.05
C ARG A 34 -9.88 -18.36 20.98
N MET A 35 -10.42 -17.20 21.30
CA MET A 35 -10.49 -16.06 20.38
C MET A 35 -10.36 -14.73 21.11
N ILE A 36 -9.76 -13.75 20.44
CA ILE A 36 -9.66 -12.37 20.89
C ILE A 36 -10.01 -11.47 19.71
N GLU A 37 -10.92 -10.53 19.93
CA GLU A 37 -11.22 -9.45 18.99
C GLU A 37 -11.02 -8.11 19.69
N GLU A 38 -10.15 -7.26 19.14
CA GLU A 38 -9.94 -5.92 19.64
C GLU A 38 -11.05 -4.97 19.17
N SER A 39 -11.45 -4.03 20.03
CA SER A 39 -12.46 -3.06 19.66
C SER A 39 -11.93 -2.11 18.59
N ASN A 40 -12.63 -2.04 17.47
CA ASN A 40 -12.33 -1.13 16.38
C ASN A 40 -13.23 0.10 16.45
N LYS A 41 -12.69 1.26 16.04
CA LYS A 41 -13.47 2.51 15.98
C LYS A 41 -14.42 2.46 14.79
N LYS A 42 -15.72 2.63 15.05
CA LYS A 42 -16.78 2.80 14.05
C LYS A 42 -17.42 4.19 14.21
N LYS A 43 -18.30 4.57 13.28
CA LYS A 43 -19.01 5.85 13.36
C LYS A 43 -19.84 5.91 14.66
N GLY A 44 -19.41 6.75 15.61
CA GLY A 44 -20.12 7.00 16.87
C GLY A 44 -19.97 5.94 17.97
N CYS A 45 -19.15 4.90 17.78
CA CYS A 45 -18.87 3.90 18.84
C CYS A 45 -17.57 3.13 18.55
N THR A 46 -17.06 2.41 19.55
CA THR A 46 -16.11 1.30 19.34
C THR A 46 -16.86 -0.03 19.41
N SER A 47 -16.41 -1.03 18.66
CA SER A 47 -17.04 -2.35 18.66
C SER A 47 -16.09 -3.49 18.36
N ALA A 48 -16.38 -4.67 18.90
CA ALA A 48 -15.78 -5.94 18.52
C ALA A 48 -16.89 -6.96 18.25
N GLU A 49 -16.68 -7.86 17.29
CA GLU A 49 -17.68 -8.83 16.86
C GLU A 49 -17.09 -10.24 16.69
N LEU A 50 -17.71 -11.25 17.30
CA LEU A 50 -17.41 -12.66 17.03
C LEU A 50 -18.52 -13.25 16.17
N TYR A 51 -18.17 -13.64 14.94
CA TYR A 51 -19.09 -14.30 14.02
C TYR A 51 -18.97 -15.83 14.13
N PHE A 52 -20.11 -16.48 14.34
CA PHE A 52 -20.31 -17.93 14.28
C PHE A 52 -21.36 -18.23 13.21
N VAL A 53 -20.90 -18.31 11.97
CA VAL A 53 -21.75 -18.43 10.78
C VAL A 53 -21.40 -19.69 9.99
N PRO A 54 -22.39 -20.30 9.30
CA PRO A 54 -22.23 -21.55 8.54
C PRO A 54 -21.60 -21.33 7.14
N PHE A 55 -21.14 -20.11 6.84
CA PHE A 55 -20.45 -19.77 5.60
C PHE A 55 -19.04 -19.24 5.92
N ARG A 56 -18.15 -19.31 4.92
CA ARG A 56 -16.79 -18.76 5.06
C ARG A 56 -16.86 -17.24 5.13
N LYS A 57 -15.95 -16.64 5.87
CA LYS A 57 -15.80 -15.19 5.92
C LYS A 57 -14.34 -14.78 5.75
N ALA A 58 -14.09 -13.63 5.15
CA ALA A 58 -12.78 -13.02 5.20
C ALA A 58 -12.60 -12.31 6.55
N SER A 59 -11.40 -12.40 7.10
CA SER A 59 -10.94 -11.62 8.25
C SER A 59 -9.81 -10.73 7.79
N MET A 60 -9.76 -9.50 8.29
CA MET A 60 -8.68 -8.57 8.01
C MET A 60 -8.34 -7.88 9.31
N SER A 61 -7.08 -7.96 9.73
CA SER A 61 -6.61 -7.18 10.87
C SER A 61 -6.55 -5.70 10.52
N GLU A 62 -6.46 -4.83 11.52
CA GLU A 62 -6.25 -3.40 11.30
C GLU A 62 -5.01 -3.17 10.41
N PHE A 63 -5.21 -2.46 9.30
CA PHE A 63 -4.12 -2.07 8.41
C PHE A 63 -3.39 -0.87 9.02
N ILE A 64 -2.10 -1.04 9.32
CA ILE A 64 -1.25 0.01 9.90
C ILE A 64 -0.19 0.39 8.86
N PRO A 65 -0.40 1.42 8.04
CA PRO A 65 0.50 1.81 6.94
C PRO A 65 1.96 1.97 7.36
N LEU A 66 2.18 2.48 8.58
CA LEU A 66 3.51 2.76 9.11
C LEU A 66 4.36 1.49 9.28
N LYS A 67 3.74 0.35 9.63
CA LYS A 67 4.47 -0.93 9.76
C LYS A 67 5.07 -1.35 8.41
N PHE A 68 4.25 -1.25 7.36
CA PHE A 68 4.67 -1.60 6.01
C PHE A 68 5.77 -0.68 5.50
N TYR A 69 5.67 0.63 5.72
CA TYR A 69 6.77 1.56 5.40
C TYR A 69 8.08 1.30 6.17
N MET A 70 8.03 0.63 7.32
CA MET A 70 9.24 0.28 8.07
C MET A 70 9.88 -1.01 7.55
N GLU A 71 9.08 -1.95 7.07
CA GLU A 71 9.52 -3.28 6.60
C GLU A 71 9.89 -3.28 5.11
N ASP A 72 9.10 -2.59 4.27
CA ASP A 72 9.29 -2.48 2.83
C ASP A 72 9.09 -1.02 2.38
N LYS A 73 10.21 -0.34 2.09
CA LYS A 73 10.19 1.07 1.68
C LYS A 73 10.05 1.25 0.17
N ASP A 74 10.36 0.22 -0.59
CA ASP A 74 10.47 0.29 -2.04
C ASP A 74 9.15 -0.11 -2.70
N THR A 75 8.39 -1.02 -2.09
CA THR A 75 7.07 -1.38 -2.58
C THR A 75 6.03 -0.29 -2.28
N PRO A 76 5.25 0.15 -3.27
CA PRO A 76 4.14 1.06 -3.03
C PRO A 76 3.11 0.49 -2.05
N LEU A 77 2.71 1.32 -1.07
CA LEU A 77 1.74 0.98 -0.03
C LEU A 77 0.46 0.25 -0.51
N PRO A 78 -0.14 0.58 -1.68
CA PRO A 78 -1.35 -0.12 -2.15
C PRO A 78 -1.19 -1.62 -2.35
N PHE A 79 0.02 -2.14 -2.56
CA PHE A 79 0.25 -3.59 -2.65
C PHE A 79 0.01 -4.30 -1.33
N HIS A 80 0.15 -3.59 -0.20
CA HIS A 80 0.01 -4.14 1.14
C HIS A 80 -1.42 -4.12 1.70
N TYR A 81 -2.38 -3.49 1.01
CA TYR A 81 -3.74 -3.29 1.54
C TYR A 81 -4.50 -4.57 1.85
N LEU A 82 -4.12 -5.70 1.25
CA LEU A 82 -4.77 -6.99 1.42
C LEU A 82 -3.85 -8.05 2.08
N ASP A 83 -2.69 -7.65 2.61
CA ASP A 83 -1.71 -8.60 3.18
C ASP A 83 -2.25 -9.36 4.37
N THR A 84 -3.12 -8.73 5.15
CA THR A 84 -3.73 -9.33 6.36
C THR A 84 -5.09 -9.95 6.07
N LEU A 85 -5.54 -9.94 4.81
CA LEU A 85 -6.80 -10.57 4.41
C LEU A 85 -6.62 -12.08 4.47
N GLU A 86 -7.37 -12.75 5.32
CA GLU A 86 -7.35 -14.21 5.49
C GLU A 86 -8.75 -14.81 5.41
N MET A 87 -8.84 -16.03 4.87
CA MET A 87 -10.10 -16.78 4.92
C MET A 87 -10.27 -17.50 6.23
N VAL A 88 -11.37 -17.19 6.91
CA VAL A 88 -11.79 -17.89 8.11
C VAL A 88 -12.87 -18.88 7.73
N SER A 89 -12.62 -20.15 8.07
CA SER A 89 -13.55 -21.24 7.83
C SER A 89 -14.89 -21.01 8.51
N ALA A 90 -15.96 -21.54 7.90
CA ALA A 90 -17.28 -21.59 8.50
C ALA A 90 -17.21 -22.27 9.87
N ARG A 91 -17.87 -21.66 10.86
CA ARG A 91 -17.93 -22.20 12.22
C ARG A 91 -19.22 -21.77 12.87
N THR A 92 -19.96 -22.72 13.43
CA THR A 92 -21.14 -22.43 14.24
C THR A 92 -20.76 -22.47 15.72
N LEU A 93 -21.58 -21.87 16.58
CA LEU A 93 -21.35 -21.86 18.01
C LEU A 93 -21.81 -23.22 18.58
N GLU A 94 -20.89 -23.92 19.25
CA GLU A 94 -21.16 -25.24 19.84
C GLU A 94 -22.31 -25.18 20.86
N ASP A 95 -23.09 -26.26 20.98
CA ASP A 95 -24.15 -26.35 21.99
C ASP A 95 -23.55 -26.71 23.36
N ARG A 96 -22.99 -25.71 24.02
CA ARG A 96 -22.41 -25.80 25.36
C ARG A 96 -22.43 -24.44 26.05
N GLU A 97 -22.04 -24.41 27.31
CA GLU A 97 -21.73 -23.17 28.00
C GLU A 97 -20.45 -22.54 27.43
N HIS A 98 -20.53 -21.25 27.16
CA HIS A 98 -19.42 -20.43 26.64
C HIS A 98 -19.07 -19.34 27.64
N ILE A 99 -17.79 -19.15 27.86
CA ILE A 99 -17.27 -18.11 28.75
C ILE A 99 -16.75 -16.98 27.87
N LEU A 100 -17.31 -15.78 28.07
CA LEU A 100 -16.94 -14.56 27.37
C LEU A 100 -16.43 -13.53 28.38
N CYS A 101 -15.40 -12.79 28.01
CA CYS A 101 -14.92 -11.64 28.78
C CYS A 101 -14.85 -10.40 27.89
N VAL A 102 -15.32 -9.27 28.42
CA VAL A 102 -15.03 -7.96 27.87
C VAL A 102 -13.96 -7.33 28.75
N TYR A 103 -12.74 -7.28 28.24
CA TYR A 103 -11.58 -6.76 28.95
C TYR A 103 -11.31 -5.32 28.49
N GLY A 104 -11.32 -4.36 29.41
CA GLY A 104 -11.00 -2.97 29.10
C GLY A 104 -9.50 -2.70 29.06
N ASP A 105 -9.07 -1.82 28.16
CA ASP A 105 -7.66 -1.39 28.13
C ASP A 105 -7.32 -0.37 29.26
N ASN A 106 -8.31 0.12 30.01
CA ASN A 106 -8.10 1.05 31.12
C ASN A 106 -8.23 0.33 32.49
N TRP A 107 -7.18 0.38 33.31
CA TRP A 107 -7.17 -0.21 34.65
C TRP A 107 -7.91 0.61 35.72
N LEU A 108 -8.06 1.92 35.52
CA LEU A 108 -8.65 2.82 36.51
C LEU A 108 -10.16 2.94 36.37
N MET A 109 -10.69 2.77 35.15
CA MET A 109 -12.10 3.00 34.85
C MET A 109 -12.68 1.80 34.10
N GLY A 110 -13.79 1.28 34.60
CA GLY A 110 -14.54 0.22 33.93
C GLY A 110 -15.07 0.67 32.56
N VAL A 111 -15.09 -0.26 31.60
CA VAL A 111 -15.65 -0.02 30.27
C VAL A 111 -17.16 -0.02 30.36
N LYS A 112 -17.80 1.04 29.85
CA LYS A 112 -19.25 1.03 29.60
C LYS A 112 -19.50 0.46 28.21
N TYR A 113 -20.10 -0.73 28.16
CA TYR A 113 -20.39 -1.44 26.93
C TYR A 113 -21.79 -2.08 26.94
N GLN A 114 -22.26 -2.44 25.76
CA GLN A 114 -23.41 -3.28 25.54
C GLN A 114 -22.96 -4.57 24.85
N LEU A 115 -23.18 -5.71 25.50
CA LEU A 115 -22.96 -7.03 24.92
C LEU A 115 -24.30 -7.58 24.42
N ARG A 116 -24.34 -8.06 23.18
CA ARG A 116 -25.52 -8.66 22.57
C ARG A 116 -25.15 -9.95 21.85
N LEU A 117 -25.98 -10.97 22.05
CA LEU A 117 -26.02 -12.13 21.18
C LEU A 117 -27.14 -11.91 20.17
N LEU A 118 -26.79 -11.88 18.88
CA LEU A 118 -27.71 -11.64 17.78
C LEU A 118 -27.79 -12.90 16.91
N PRO A 119 -28.88 -13.67 16.99
CA PRO A 119 -29.17 -14.70 16.02
C PRO A 119 -29.38 -14.10 14.63
N LEU A 120 -28.77 -14.71 13.62
CA LEU A 120 -29.09 -14.39 12.23
C LEU A 120 -30.42 -15.03 11.87
N ASN A 121 -31.17 -14.38 10.99
CA ASN A 121 -32.46 -14.89 10.50
C ASN A 121 -32.32 -15.41 9.06
N ASN A 122 -33.32 -16.17 8.62
CA ASN A 122 -33.36 -16.76 7.28
C ASN A 122 -34.28 -16.00 6.30
N SER A 123 -34.46 -14.69 6.48
CA SER A 123 -35.26 -13.91 5.54
C SER A 123 -34.61 -13.85 4.16
N SER A 124 -35.42 -13.70 3.11
CA SER A 124 -34.91 -13.55 1.73
C SER A 124 -33.87 -12.42 1.63
N ASN A 125 -34.12 -11.29 2.28
CA ASN A 125 -33.19 -10.16 2.32
C ASN A 125 -31.86 -10.54 2.98
N THR A 126 -31.89 -11.29 4.09
CA THR A 126 -30.65 -11.74 4.75
C THR A 126 -29.87 -12.70 3.86
N GLN A 127 -30.54 -13.58 3.12
CA GLN A 127 -29.88 -14.49 2.17
C GLN A 127 -29.24 -13.74 1.00
N GLU A 128 -29.87 -12.70 0.49
CA GLU A 128 -29.28 -11.82 -0.54
C GLU A 128 -28.03 -11.11 -0.02
N ILE A 129 -28.09 -10.56 1.20
CA ILE A 129 -26.93 -9.90 1.84
C ILE A 129 -25.78 -10.90 2.05
N ILE A 130 -26.06 -12.12 2.51
CA ILE A 130 -25.03 -13.16 2.69
C ILE A 130 -24.40 -13.52 1.35
N LYS A 131 -25.19 -13.65 0.28
CA LYS A 131 -24.68 -13.94 -1.06
C LYS A 131 -23.78 -12.82 -1.58
N GLU A 132 -24.17 -11.56 -1.40
CA GLU A 132 -23.36 -10.40 -1.77
C GLU A 132 -22.06 -10.34 -0.96
N LEU A 133 -22.14 -10.60 0.36
CA LEU A 133 -20.97 -10.66 1.24
C LEU A 133 -19.97 -11.72 0.76
N CYS A 134 -20.42 -12.97 0.60
CA CYS A 134 -19.57 -14.08 0.14
C CYS A 134 -18.96 -13.76 -1.24
N SER A 135 -19.76 -13.22 -2.17
CA SER A 135 -19.27 -12.82 -3.49
C SER A 135 -18.19 -11.73 -3.39
N THR A 136 -18.35 -10.77 -2.50
CA THR A 136 -17.39 -9.68 -2.28
C THR A 136 -16.09 -10.22 -1.69
N GLU A 137 -16.18 -11.13 -0.72
CA GLU A 137 -15.02 -11.78 -0.12
C GLU A 137 -14.21 -12.59 -1.14
N ASP A 138 -14.88 -13.37 -1.99
CA ASP A 138 -14.21 -14.12 -3.07
C ASP A 138 -13.52 -13.16 -4.06
N VAL A 139 -14.14 -12.02 -4.41
CA VAL A 139 -13.51 -10.99 -5.25
C VAL A 139 -12.28 -10.38 -4.58
N LEU A 140 -12.33 -10.10 -3.28
CA LEU A 140 -11.19 -9.55 -2.53
C LEU A 140 -10.02 -10.54 -2.48
N LEU A 141 -10.28 -11.83 -2.32
CA LEU A 141 -9.24 -12.86 -2.34
C LEU A 141 -8.57 -12.97 -3.71
N ASN A 142 -9.38 -13.01 -4.77
CA ASN A 142 -8.87 -13.00 -6.14
C ASN A 142 -8.05 -11.72 -6.41
N LYS A 143 -8.49 -10.59 -5.86
CA LYS A 143 -7.75 -9.33 -5.98
C LYS A 143 -6.42 -9.38 -5.24
N ARG A 144 -6.35 -9.97 -4.04
CA ARG A 144 -5.08 -10.17 -3.31
C ARG A 144 -4.07 -10.96 -4.15
N GLU A 145 -4.50 -12.06 -4.78
CA GLU A 145 -3.63 -12.86 -5.65
C GLU A 145 -3.19 -12.12 -6.91
N SER A 146 -4.13 -11.38 -7.54
CA SER A 146 -3.84 -10.52 -8.68
C SER A 146 -2.83 -9.42 -8.34
N MET A 147 -2.98 -8.78 -7.17
CA MET A 147 -2.10 -7.71 -6.72
C MET A 147 -0.69 -8.21 -6.41
N ALA A 148 -0.55 -9.41 -5.82
CA ALA A 148 0.75 -10.01 -5.57
C ALA A 148 1.54 -10.28 -6.88
N LYS A 149 0.85 -10.74 -7.93
CA LYS A 149 1.47 -10.91 -9.26
C LYS A 149 1.87 -9.55 -9.86
N PHE A 150 0.96 -8.58 -9.82
CA PHE A 150 1.20 -7.25 -10.35
C PHE A 150 2.33 -6.51 -9.60
N GLN A 151 2.51 -6.76 -8.29
CA GLN A 151 3.61 -6.20 -7.52
C GLN A 151 4.97 -6.56 -8.13
N SER A 152 5.17 -7.83 -8.47
CA SER A 152 6.43 -8.27 -9.10
C SER A 152 6.67 -7.56 -10.43
N GLU A 153 5.65 -7.51 -11.29
CA GLU A 153 5.72 -6.83 -12.59
C GLU A 153 6.03 -5.34 -12.44
N TYR A 154 5.38 -4.69 -11.48
CA TYR A 154 5.59 -3.28 -11.17
C TYR A 154 7.03 -3.00 -10.72
N MET A 155 7.54 -3.80 -9.79
CA MET A 155 8.89 -3.64 -9.25
C MET A 155 9.97 -3.87 -10.33
N ASP A 156 9.76 -4.84 -11.21
CA ASP A 156 10.68 -5.09 -12.34
C ASP A 156 10.66 -3.93 -13.35
N ALA A 157 9.48 -3.41 -13.68
CA ALA A 157 9.34 -2.24 -14.53
C ALA A 157 10.01 -0.99 -13.91
N GLU A 158 9.83 -0.78 -12.60
CA GLU A 158 10.44 0.34 -11.88
C GLU A 158 11.98 0.25 -11.89
N ARG A 159 12.52 -0.96 -11.66
CA ARG A 159 13.97 -1.22 -11.73
C ARG A 159 14.52 -0.96 -13.14
N ALA A 160 13.82 -1.43 -14.17
CA ALA A 160 14.21 -1.22 -15.56
C ALA A 160 14.19 0.28 -15.92
N TYR A 161 13.18 1.01 -15.47
CA TYR A 161 13.08 2.46 -15.66
C TYR A 161 14.25 3.19 -14.99
N LYS A 162 14.55 2.90 -13.71
CA LYS A 162 15.68 3.49 -12.99
C LYS A 162 17.01 3.25 -13.73
N ALA A 163 17.25 2.03 -14.19
CA ALA A 163 18.43 1.68 -14.97
C ALA A 163 18.52 2.44 -16.31
N ALA A 164 17.40 2.61 -17.01
CA ALA A 164 17.34 3.38 -18.25
C ALA A 164 17.66 4.87 -18.03
N VAL A 165 17.14 5.46 -16.96
CA VAL A 165 17.42 6.86 -16.57
C VAL A 165 18.90 7.05 -16.24
N GLU A 166 19.50 6.14 -15.46
CA GLU A 166 20.93 6.19 -15.16
C GLU A 166 21.80 6.05 -16.40
N ARG A 167 21.44 5.13 -17.31
CA ARG A 167 22.13 4.99 -18.59
C ARG A 167 22.06 6.27 -19.40
N LEU A 168 20.87 6.85 -19.57
CA LEU A 168 20.69 8.10 -20.31
C LEU A 168 21.57 9.22 -19.75
N LYS A 169 21.68 9.32 -18.42
CA LYS A 169 22.58 10.27 -17.76
C LYS A 169 24.05 10.04 -18.15
N ARG A 170 24.55 8.80 -18.05
CA ARG A 170 25.95 8.47 -18.43
C ARG A 170 26.25 8.80 -19.89
N GLU A 171 25.36 8.39 -20.79
CA GLU A 171 25.50 8.64 -22.24
C GLU A 171 25.49 10.15 -22.53
N THR A 172 24.64 10.92 -21.82
CA THR A 172 24.60 12.39 -21.95
C THR A 172 25.91 13.03 -21.52
N ASP A 173 26.49 12.57 -20.41
CA ASP A 173 27.75 13.10 -19.90
C ASP A 173 28.92 12.76 -20.84
N GLU A 174 28.97 11.52 -21.35
CA GLU A 174 29.97 11.08 -22.34
C GLU A 174 29.89 11.89 -23.64
N ILE A 175 28.67 12.13 -24.17
CA ILE A 175 28.47 12.95 -25.35
C ILE A 175 29.00 14.38 -25.13
N LYS A 176 28.72 14.99 -23.97
CA LYS A 176 29.21 16.34 -23.65
C LYS A 176 30.74 16.40 -23.62
N ASP A 177 31.37 15.40 -23.03
CA ASP A 177 32.83 15.32 -22.95
C ASP A 177 33.47 15.13 -24.34
N LEU A 178 32.87 14.27 -25.17
CA LEU A 178 33.31 14.08 -26.56
C LEU A 178 33.16 15.35 -27.40
N LEU A 179 32.04 16.07 -27.26
CA LEU A 179 31.83 17.34 -27.96
C LEU A 179 32.87 18.39 -27.55
N LYS A 180 33.14 18.51 -26.25
CA LYS A 180 34.15 19.45 -25.72
C LYS A 180 35.58 19.08 -26.18
N LYS A 181 35.91 17.78 -26.19
CA LYS A 181 37.19 17.30 -26.71
C LYS A 181 37.33 17.59 -28.20
N ARG A 182 36.26 17.38 -28.97
CA ARG A 182 36.21 17.71 -30.40
C ARG A 182 36.45 19.19 -30.65
N GLU A 183 35.77 20.07 -29.92
CA GLU A 183 35.91 21.53 -30.07
C GLU A 183 37.37 21.98 -29.82
N ARG A 184 37.98 21.52 -28.73
CA ARG A 184 39.40 21.78 -28.43
C ARG A 184 40.35 21.28 -29.52
N ALA A 185 40.09 20.10 -30.09
CA ALA A 185 40.93 19.56 -31.15
C ALA A 185 40.87 20.42 -32.42
N TYR A 186 39.71 21.01 -32.74
CA TYR A 186 39.61 21.96 -33.85
C TYR A 186 40.32 23.29 -33.55
N GLU A 187 40.20 23.83 -32.34
CA GLU A 187 40.94 25.04 -31.92
C GLU A 187 42.46 24.83 -31.99
N GLU A 188 42.96 23.68 -31.51
CA GLU A 188 44.37 23.32 -31.59
C GLU A 188 44.84 23.14 -33.03
N LEU A 189 44.04 22.47 -33.87
CA LEU A 189 44.34 22.30 -35.28
C LEU A 189 44.44 23.64 -36.02
N GLU A 190 43.51 24.56 -35.77
CA GLU A 190 43.52 25.91 -36.36
C GLU A 190 44.76 26.69 -35.92
N LYS A 191 45.08 26.65 -34.62
CA LYS A 191 46.26 27.31 -34.05
C LYS A 191 47.56 26.76 -34.65
N GLU A 192 47.71 25.44 -34.73
CA GLU A 192 48.90 24.81 -35.29
C GLU A 192 49.02 25.09 -36.80
N SER A 193 47.90 25.00 -37.53
CA SER A 193 47.88 25.25 -38.97
C SER A 193 48.16 26.71 -39.34
N SER A 194 47.81 27.66 -38.47
CA SER A 194 48.06 29.09 -38.67
C SER A 194 49.48 29.53 -38.28
N ALA A 195 50.20 28.76 -37.45
CA ALA A 195 51.53 29.10 -36.95
C ALA A 195 52.59 29.38 -38.06
N PRO A 196 52.68 28.60 -39.16
CA PRO A 196 53.61 28.89 -40.27
C PRO A 196 53.31 30.20 -41.01
N PHE A 197 52.09 30.71 -40.90
CA PHE A 197 51.63 31.92 -41.58
C PHE A 197 51.64 33.16 -40.67
N ALA A 198 51.78 32.98 -39.36
CA ALA A 198 51.82 34.07 -38.38
C ALA A 198 53.04 35.01 -38.56
N ALA A 199 54.20 34.48 -38.99
CA ALA A 199 55.40 35.27 -39.28
C ALA A 199 55.30 36.12 -40.57
N LYS A 200 54.25 35.94 -41.37
CA LYS A 200 53.97 36.72 -42.60
C LYS A 200 52.90 37.80 -42.40
N GLN A 201 52.55 38.16 -41.16
CA GLN A 201 51.80 39.39 -40.93
C GLN A 201 52.64 40.59 -41.38
N VAL A 202 52.34 41.06 -42.59
CA VAL A 202 52.78 42.35 -43.09
C VAL A 202 52.17 43.40 -42.16
N ASN A 203 53.00 44.07 -41.36
CA ASN A 203 52.60 45.30 -40.69
C ASN A 203 52.14 46.28 -41.76
N SER A 204 50.83 46.48 -41.89
CA SER A 204 50.29 47.59 -42.68
C SER A 204 50.43 48.88 -41.87
N SER A 205 51.65 49.34 -41.67
CA SER A 205 51.89 50.74 -41.39
C SER A 205 51.86 51.47 -42.73
N HIS A 206 50.67 51.89 -43.18
CA HIS A 206 50.56 53.17 -43.89
C HIS A 206 49.12 53.65 -44.04
N SER A 207 48.96 54.89 -43.57
CA SER A 207 48.00 55.91 -43.99
C SER A 207 47.47 55.77 -45.42
N GLY A 208 46.16 55.96 -45.62
CA GLY A 208 45.66 56.27 -46.97
C GLY A 208 44.16 56.04 -47.17
N LYS A 209 43.37 57.07 -46.84
CA LYS A 209 42.11 57.49 -47.45
C LYS A 209 41.25 56.44 -48.20
N GLY A 210 40.09 56.16 -47.60
CA GLY A 210 38.76 56.25 -48.19
C GLY A 210 38.41 55.34 -49.38
N LEU A 211 37.33 54.59 -49.24
CA LEU A 211 36.14 54.63 -50.12
C LEU A 211 35.17 53.48 -49.78
N PHE A 212 33.88 53.85 -49.69
CA PHE A 212 32.67 53.00 -49.53
C PHE A 212 32.46 52.44 -48.11
N SER A 213 31.52 52.86 -47.25
CA SER A 213 30.19 53.50 -47.35
C SER A 213 29.24 52.86 -48.37
N ASN A 214 28.19 52.22 -47.85
CA ASN A 214 27.07 51.51 -48.51
C ASN A 214 27.45 50.10 -49.03
N TRP A 215 26.72 49.02 -48.75
CA TRP A 215 25.26 48.90 -48.72
C TRP A 215 24.84 47.54 -48.09
N PHE A 216 23.78 47.57 -47.29
CA PHE A 216 22.93 46.49 -46.73
C PHE A 216 23.51 45.48 -45.74
#